data_AF-A0A4S3J798-F1
#
_entry.id   AF-A0A4S3J798-F1
#
_cell.length_a   1.000
_cell.length_b   1.000
_cell.length_c   1.000
_cell.angle_alpha   90.00
_cell.angle_beta   90.00
_cell.angle_gamma   90.00
#
_symmetry.space_group_name_H-M   'P 1'
#
loop_
_entity.id
_entity.type
_entity.pdbx_description
1 polymer ?
#
loop_
_entity_poly.entity_id
_entity_poly.type
_entity_poly.pdbx_seq_one_letter_code
_entity_poly.pdbx_strand_id
1 'polypeptide(L)'
;MAMTPETSDSAITRESARFIQEPIAVVSMACRLPGHSDSPQKLWDFLMQEGVADTRVPKTRFNLEAFYDGSDRPKTLRSPGAMFMESVDPTKFDAPFFSISAQEATAMDPQQRILLEVIYEALENAGLTLESLAGKRYGSFVGGHTGGLLLGSICTGSRLTTGERGHWWFGNDVE
;
A
#
# COMPACT_ATOMS: atom_id res chain seq x y z
N MET A 1 9.42 5.81 -64.26
CA MET A 1 8.26 6.28 -63.48
C MET A 1 8.31 5.58 -62.13
N ALA A 2 9.11 6.11 -61.20
CA ALA A 2 9.33 5.51 -59.89
C ALA A 2 8.34 6.11 -58.89
N MET A 3 7.53 5.27 -58.26
CA MET A 3 6.64 5.66 -57.19
C MET A 3 7.47 5.95 -55.94
N THR A 4 7.39 7.16 -55.41
CA THR A 4 7.85 7.48 -54.05
C THR A 4 6.82 6.95 -53.06
N PRO A 5 7.21 6.23 -51.99
CA PRO A 5 6.29 5.87 -50.93
C PRO A 5 6.00 7.12 -50.10
N GLU A 6 4.73 7.40 -49.89
CA GLU A 6 4.27 8.53 -49.10
C GLU A 6 4.60 8.37 -47.62
N THR A 7 4.94 9.52 -47.03
CA THR A 7 5.29 9.76 -45.65
C THR A 7 4.07 9.54 -44.73
N SER A 8 3.86 8.33 -44.21
CA SER A 8 2.85 8.08 -43.15
C SER A 8 3.43 7.76 -41.77
N ASP A 9 4.74 7.58 -41.65
CA ASP A 9 5.36 7.07 -40.41
C ASP A 9 5.74 8.16 -39.39
N SER A 10 5.70 9.44 -39.78
CA SER A 10 6.16 10.55 -38.92
C SER A 10 5.14 11.07 -37.90
N ALA A 11 3.85 10.76 -38.09
CA ALA A 11 2.77 11.21 -37.20
C ALA A 11 2.69 10.35 -35.93
N ILE A 12 2.81 9.02 -36.08
CA ILE A 12 2.72 8.05 -34.98
C ILE A 12 3.88 8.23 -33.98
N THR A 13 5.09 8.53 -34.47
CA THR A 13 6.26 8.78 -33.62
C THR A 13 6.13 10.08 -32.83
N ARG A 14 5.54 11.14 -33.41
CA ARG A 14 5.34 12.43 -32.73
C ARG A 14 4.27 12.38 -31.66
N GLU A 15 3.20 11.64 -31.89
CA GLU A 15 2.12 11.46 -30.91
C GLU A 15 2.61 10.65 -29.70
N SER A 16 3.38 9.57 -29.94
CA SER A 16 4.02 8.75 -28.90
C SER A 16 5.03 9.54 -28.06
N ALA A 17 5.80 10.47 -28.66
CA ALA A 17 6.73 11.33 -27.92
C ALA A 17 6.02 12.41 -27.08
N ARG A 18 4.79 12.81 -27.45
CA ARG A 18 3.99 13.78 -26.70
C ARG A 18 3.38 13.17 -25.42
N PHE A 19 3.04 11.88 -25.46
CA PHE A 19 2.60 11.13 -24.27
C PHE A 19 3.67 11.05 -23.17
N ILE A 20 4.96 11.24 -23.51
CA ILE A 20 6.07 11.17 -22.54
C ILE A 20 6.19 12.48 -21.73
N GLN A 21 5.39 13.53 -22.01
CA GLN A 21 5.58 14.86 -21.41
C GLN A 21 4.37 15.51 -20.74
N GLU A 22 3.23 14.81 -20.58
CA GLU A 22 2.14 15.38 -19.79
C GLU A 22 2.47 15.24 -18.29
N PRO A 23 2.60 16.36 -17.53
CA PRO A 23 2.85 16.27 -16.10
C PRO A 23 1.66 15.65 -15.37
N ILE A 24 1.94 14.69 -14.48
CA ILE A 24 0.91 14.07 -13.65
C ILE A 24 0.70 14.93 -12.40
N ALA A 25 -0.50 15.46 -12.24
CA ALA A 25 -0.88 16.22 -11.04
C ALA A 25 -1.23 15.27 -9.89
N VAL A 26 -0.62 15.50 -8.72
CA VAL A 26 -1.06 14.89 -7.46
C VAL A 26 -2.14 15.80 -6.87
N VAL A 27 -3.40 15.38 -7.01
CA VAL A 27 -4.57 16.18 -6.60
C VAL A 27 -4.90 16.06 -5.12
N SER A 28 -4.57 14.92 -4.49
CA SER A 28 -4.81 14.68 -3.07
C SER A 28 -3.86 13.63 -2.52
N MET A 29 -3.80 13.56 -1.20
CA MET A 29 -3.07 12.55 -0.46
C MET A 29 -3.77 12.30 0.89
N ALA A 30 -3.61 11.09 1.40
CA ALA A 30 -3.98 10.70 2.76
C ALA A 30 -2.94 9.70 3.25
N CYS A 31 -2.69 9.66 4.56
CA CYS A 31 -1.69 8.78 5.12
C CYS A 31 -2.02 8.41 6.56
N ARG A 32 -1.55 7.23 6.99
CA ARG A 32 -1.51 6.83 8.38
C ARG A 32 -0.07 6.45 8.71
N LEU A 33 0.56 7.24 9.57
CA LEU A 33 1.97 7.11 9.90
C LEU A 33 2.18 7.19 11.43
N PRO A 34 3.30 6.65 11.93
CA PRO A 34 3.73 6.78 13.32
C PRO A 34 3.87 8.25 13.76
N GLY A 35 3.84 8.49 15.08
CA GLY A 35 3.96 9.84 15.63
C GLY A 35 2.67 10.65 15.52
N HIS A 36 1.52 9.97 15.63
CA HIS A 36 0.17 10.57 15.52
C HIS A 36 -0.10 11.29 14.18
N SER A 37 0.62 10.88 13.13
CA SER A 37 0.52 11.45 11.78
C SER A 37 -0.57 10.74 10.97
N ASP A 38 -1.82 11.00 11.34
CA ASP A 38 -3.00 10.42 10.67
C ASP A 38 -3.50 11.23 9.45
N SER A 39 -2.83 12.32 9.10
CA SER A 39 -3.16 13.12 7.92
C SER A 39 -1.90 13.82 7.39
N PRO A 40 -1.89 14.24 6.13
CA PRO A 40 -0.75 14.97 5.55
C PRO A 40 -0.39 16.24 6.34
N GLN A 41 -1.39 16.94 6.89
CA GLN A 41 -1.17 18.12 7.72
C GLN A 41 -0.49 17.76 9.04
N LYS A 42 -0.97 16.72 9.75
CA LYS A 42 -0.33 16.30 11.01
C LYS A 42 1.07 15.74 10.78
N LEU A 43 1.29 15.05 9.66
CA LEU A 43 2.64 14.66 9.24
C LEU A 43 3.52 15.89 9.06
N TRP A 44 3.04 16.92 8.37
CA TRP A 44 3.79 18.15 8.19
C TRP A 44 4.15 18.81 9.52
N ASP A 45 3.17 18.95 10.42
CA ASP A 45 3.38 19.55 11.74
C ASP A 45 4.38 18.73 12.57
N PHE A 46 4.30 17.41 12.52
CA PHE A 46 5.24 16.49 13.16
C PHE A 46 6.67 16.65 12.63
N LEU A 47 6.83 16.79 11.32
CA LEU A 47 8.13 17.03 10.68
C LEU A 47 8.70 18.40 11.05
N MET A 48 7.87 19.45 11.06
CA MET A 48 8.28 20.79 11.46
C MET A 48 8.71 20.88 12.93
N GLN A 49 8.23 19.95 13.77
CA GLN A 49 8.60 19.84 15.18
C GLN A 49 9.80 18.91 15.42
N GLU A 50 10.44 18.41 14.36
CA GLU A 50 11.53 17.43 14.45
C GLU A 50 11.13 16.19 15.29
N GLY A 51 9.88 15.76 15.15
CA GLY A 51 9.30 14.69 15.94
C GLY A 51 10.02 13.34 15.76
N VAL A 52 10.14 12.59 16.85
CA VAL A 52 10.70 11.22 16.86
C VAL A 52 9.60 10.24 17.21
N ALA A 53 9.25 9.36 16.27
CA ALA A 53 8.17 8.38 16.42
C ALA A 53 8.64 7.01 16.92
N ASP A 54 9.87 6.93 17.47
CA ASP A 54 10.36 5.70 18.08
C ASP A 54 9.58 5.41 19.35
N THR A 55 8.84 4.30 19.34
CA THR A 55 8.01 3.89 20.46
C THR A 55 8.41 2.51 20.91
N ARG A 56 8.35 2.28 22.23
CA ARG A 56 8.52 0.95 22.77
C ARG A 56 7.40 0.05 22.26
N VAL A 57 7.72 -1.21 21.92
CA VAL A 57 6.73 -2.16 21.41
C VAL A 57 5.51 -2.23 22.36
N PRO A 58 4.29 -1.93 21.87
CA PRO A 58 3.10 -2.01 22.69
C PRO A 58 2.84 -3.45 23.16
N LYS A 59 2.43 -3.61 24.41
CA LYS A 59 2.10 -4.93 24.99
C LYS A 59 0.99 -5.67 24.23
N THR A 60 0.17 -4.94 23.47
CA THR A 60 -0.90 -5.49 22.63
C THR A 60 -0.38 -6.19 21.38
N ARG A 61 0.86 -5.94 20.95
CA ARG A 61 1.44 -6.53 19.74
C ARG A 61 2.05 -7.90 20.02
N PHE A 62 3.00 -7.95 20.94
CA PHE A 62 3.63 -9.19 21.41
C PHE A 62 4.37 -8.94 22.73
N ASN A 63 4.72 -10.02 23.43
CA ASN A 63 5.49 -9.95 24.66
C ASN A 63 6.96 -9.62 24.38
N LEU A 64 7.32 -8.33 24.44
CA LEU A 64 8.70 -7.88 24.22
C LEU A 64 9.70 -8.53 25.18
N GLU A 65 9.35 -8.72 26.45
CA GLU A 65 10.26 -9.25 27.47
C GLU A 65 10.71 -10.68 27.18
N ALA A 66 9.90 -11.45 26.44
CA ALA A 66 10.26 -12.80 26.03
C ALA A 66 11.29 -12.85 24.89
N PHE A 67 11.44 -11.76 24.13
CA PHE A 67 12.27 -11.75 22.92
C PHE A 67 13.39 -10.71 22.96
N TYR A 68 13.32 -9.69 23.81
CA TYR A 68 14.31 -8.63 23.90
C TYR A 68 15.44 -8.98 24.88
N ASP A 69 16.67 -9.06 24.37
CA ASP A 69 17.88 -9.23 25.18
C ASP A 69 19.00 -8.24 24.85
N GLY A 70 18.77 -7.33 23.89
CA GLY A 70 19.73 -6.31 23.47
C GLY A 70 20.98 -6.86 22.78
N SER A 71 21.00 -8.16 22.43
CA SER A 71 22.12 -8.84 21.79
C SER A 71 21.80 -9.23 20.34
N ASP A 72 22.82 -9.55 19.54
CA ASP A 72 22.67 -10.02 18.15
C ASP A 72 22.50 -11.55 18.08
N ARG A 73 21.93 -12.18 19.10
CA ARG A 73 21.73 -13.62 19.12
C ARG A 73 20.58 -14.04 18.20
N PRO A 74 20.62 -15.25 17.62
CA PRO A 74 19.48 -15.77 16.89
C PRO A 74 18.23 -15.83 17.77
N LYS A 75 17.07 -15.48 17.19
CA LYS A 75 15.74 -15.48 17.85
C LYS A 75 15.55 -14.45 18.96
N THR A 76 16.39 -13.42 19.04
CA THR A 76 16.19 -12.29 19.95
C THR A 76 16.06 -10.96 19.19
N LEU A 77 15.49 -9.97 19.86
CA LEU A 77 15.33 -8.61 19.37
C LEU A 77 16.43 -7.74 19.99
N ARG A 78 17.16 -7.05 19.13
CA ARG A 78 18.17 -6.06 19.51
C ARG A 78 17.56 -4.75 19.98
N SER A 79 16.45 -4.32 19.38
CA SER A 79 15.78 -3.06 19.71
C SER A 79 14.54 -3.32 20.58
N PRO A 80 14.33 -2.53 21.65
CA PRO A 80 13.11 -2.61 22.45
C PRO A 80 11.92 -1.86 21.82
N GLY A 81 12.18 -1.11 20.74
CA GLY A 81 11.23 -0.22 20.10
C GLY A 81 11.24 -0.33 18.58
N ALA A 82 10.15 0.18 18.00
CA ALA A 82 9.97 0.36 16.57
C ALA A 82 8.97 1.51 16.36
N MET A 83 8.70 1.84 15.11
CA MET A 83 7.71 2.87 14.78
C MET A 83 6.34 2.19 14.61
N PHE A 84 5.39 2.50 15.48
CA PHE A 84 4.04 1.94 15.44
C PHE A 84 3.04 3.03 15.06
N MET A 85 1.98 2.64 14.34
CA MET A 85 0.84 3.52 14.14
C MET A 85 0.01 3.54 15.43
N GLU A 86 0.03 4.65 16.16
CA GLU A 86 -0.70 4.78 17.42
C GLU A 86 -2.13 5.30 17.22
N SER A 87 -2.35 6.06 16.14
CA SER A 87 -3.65 6.62 15.78
C SER A 87 -4.62 5.61 15.18
N VAL A 88 -4.12 4.43 14.78
CA VAL A 88 -4.91 3.39 14.11
C VAL A 88 -4.90 2.12 14.93
N ASP A 89 -6.09 1.67 15.32
CA ASP A 89 -6.30 0.35 15.87
C ASP A 89 -6.50 -0.65 14.72
N PRO A 90 -5.56 -1.57 14.47
CA PRO A 90 -5.68 -2.53 13.35
C PRO A 90 -6.86 -3.49 13.48
N THR A 91 -7.50 -3.56 14.65
CA THR A 91 -8.71 -4.37 14.86
C THR A 91 -9.99 -3.65 14.45
N LYS A 92 -9.96 -2.32 14.34
CA LYS A 92 -11.11 -1.50 13.97
C LYS A 92 -11.14 -1.29 12.46
N PHE A 93 -12.35 -1.36 11.90
CA PHE A 93 -12.64 -1.12 10.49
C PHE A 93 -14.14 -0.90 10.32
N ASP A 94 -14.53 0.10 9.53
CA ASP A 94 -15.94 0.38 9.23
C ASP A 94 -16.46 -0.53 8.11
N ALA A 95 -16.76 -1.79 8.47
CA ALA A 95 -17.21 -2.79 7.50
C ALA A 95 -18.54 -2.42 6.78
N PRO A 96 -19.59 -1.92 7.48
CA PRO A 96 -20.83 -1.50 6.83
C PRO A 96 -20.65 -0.43 5.77
N PHE A 97 -19.73 0.53 6.00
CA PHE A 97 -19.45 1.59 5.05
C PHE A 97 -18.96 1.04 3.69
N PHE A 98 -18.09 0.04 3.72
CA PHE A 98 -17.57 -0.62 2.51
C PHE A 98 -18.45 -1.78 2.00
N SER A 99 -19.66 -1.95 2.55
CA SER A 99 -20.55 -3.08 2.22
C SER A 99 -19.91 -4.46 2.46
N ILE A 100 -19.06 -4.57 3.48
CA ILE A 100 -18.38 -5.81 3.88
C ILE A 100 -19.06 -6.38 5.12
N SER A 101 -19.27 -7.70 5.17
CA SER A 101 -19.86 -8.33 6.36
C SER A 101 -18.87 -8.36 7.54
N ALA A 102 -19.36 -8.37 8.78
CA ALA A 102 -18.50 -8.42 9.96
C ALA A 102 -17.60 -9.68 10.00
N GLN A 103 -18.08 -10.79 9.44
CA GLN A 103 -17.32 -12.04 9.36
C GLN A 103 -16.15 -11.91 8.37
N GLU A 104 -16.41 -11.36 7.18
CA GLU A 104 -15.37 -11.09 6.18
C GLU A 104 -14.37 -10.06 6.70
N ALA A 105 -14.86 -8.98 7.29
CA ALA A 105 -14.04 -7.94 7.87
C ALA A 105 -13.05 -8.52 8.88
N THR A 106 -13.44 -9.46 9.73
CA THR A 106 -12.55 -10.10 10.71
C THR A 106 -11.43 -10.92 10.06
N ALA A 107 -11.69 -11.53 8.90
CA ALA A 107 -10.74 -12.36 8.16
C ALA A 107 -9.80 -11.56 7.24
N MET A 108 -10.11 -10.29 6.93
CA MET A 108 -9.27 -9.45 6.08
C MET A 108 -7.93 -9.11 6.74
N ASP A 109 -6.86 -8.98 5.95
CA ASP A 109 -5.58 -8.44 6.43
C ASP A 109 -5.79 -6.98 6.89
N PRO A 110 -5.36 -6.57 8.10
CA PRO A 110 -5.39 -5.18 8.54
C PRO A 110 -4.75 -4.20 7.54
N GLN A 111 -3.76 -4.62 6.75
CA GLN A 111 -3.20 -3.78 5.68
C GLN A 111 -4.25 -3.39 4.64
N GLN A 112 -5.11 -4.33 4.23
CA GLN A 112 -6.17 -4.07 3.26
C GLN A 112 -7.26 -3.17 3.85
N ARG A 113 -7.58 -3.34 5.13
CA ARG A 113 -8.56 -2.49 5.84
C ARG A 113 -8.11 -1.04 5.90
N ILE A 114 -6.86 -0.81 6.32
CA ILE A 114 -6.27 0.53 6.39
C ILE A 114 -6.17 1.15 4.98
N LEU A 115 -5.80 0.35 3.97
CA LEU A 115 -5.73 0.80 2.59
C LEU A 115 -7.09 1.33 2.09
N LEU A 116 -8.19 0.64 2.38
CA LEU A 116 -9.53 1.07 1.98
C LEU A 116 -9.91 2.42 2.61
N GLU A 117 -9.64 2.60 3.90
CA GLU A 117 -9.90 3.86 4.60
C GLU A 117 -9.07 5.01 4.04
N VAL A 118 -7.77 4.78 3.81
CA VAL A 118 -6.86 5.80 3.27
C VAL A 118 -7.20 6.19 1.83
N ILE A 119 -7.57 5.21 0.99
CA ILE A 119 -8.03 5.50 -0.37
C ILE A 119 -9.29 6.36 -0.34
N TYR A 120 -10.25 6.01 0.52
CA TYR A 120 -11.49 6.75 0.62
C TYR A 120 -11.25 8.21 1.06
N GLU A 121 -10.44 8.42 2.10
CA GLU A 121 -10.07 9.77 2.55
C GLU A 121 -9.33 10.57 1.46
N ALA A 122 -8.44 9.93 0.71
CA ALA A 122 -7.77 10.60 -0.40
C ALA A 122 -8.77 11.04 -1.50
N LEU A 123 -9.79 10.23 -1.78
CA LEU A 123 -10.84 10.57 -2.74
C LEU A 123 -11.71 11.73 -2.23
N GLU A 124 -12.09 11.72 -0.96
CA GLU A 124 -12.85 12.81 -0.34
C GLU A 124 -12.06 14.13 -0.34
N ASN A 125 -10.76 14.08 0.00
CA ASN A 125 -9.87 15.24 -0.04
C ASN A 125 -9.72 15.81 -1.47
N ALA A 126 -9.84 14.96 -2.50
CA ALA A 126 -9.88 15.41 -3.90
C ALA A 126 -11.24 15.97 -4.33
N GLY A 127 -12.27 15.89 -3.49
CA GLY A 127 -13.65 16.24 -3.84
C GLY A 127 -14.30 15.26 -4.83
N LEU A 128 -13.82 14.02 -4.90
CA LEU A 128 -14.34 12.98 -5.79
C LEU A 128 -15.30 12.06 -5.02
N THR A 129 -16.52 11.90 -5.52
CA THR A 129 -17.48 10.93 -4.97
C THR A 129 -17.36 9.59 -5.66
N LEU A 130 -17.73 8.50 -4.98
CA LEU A 130 -17.72 7.16 -5.57
C LEU A 130 -18.64 7.05 -6.80
N GLU A 131 -19.79 7.75 -6.82
CA GLU A 131 -20.66 7.76 -8.01
C GLU A 131 -19.99 8.48 -9.19
N SER A 132 -19.19 9.51 -8.93
CA SER A 132 -18.48 10.25 -9.98
C SER A 132 -17.39 9.41 -10.67
N LEU A 133 -16.93 8.35 -9.99
CA LEU A 133 -15.92 7.41 -10.48
C LEU A 133 -16.55 6.21 -11.21
N ALA A 134 -17.81 5.89 -10.94
CA ALA A 134 -18.47 4.73 -11.54
C ALA A 134 -18.49 4.81 -13.07
N GLY A 135 -18.13 3.70 -13.74
CA GLY A 135 -18.16 3.58 -15.20
C GLY A 135 -17.03 4.29 -15.96
N LYS A 136 -16.08 4.92 -15.27
CA LYS A 136 -14.88 5.53 -15.89
C LYS A 136 -13.67 4.60 -15.79
N ARG A 137 -12.66 4.84 -16.63
CA ARG A 137 -11.41 4.07 -16.64
C ARG A 137 -10.43 4.67 -15.63
N TYR A 138 -10.09 3.91 -14.59
CA TYR A 138 -9.05 4.24 -13.61
C TYR A 138 -8.06 3.09 -13.49
N GLY A 139 -6.80 3.43 -13.21
CA GLY A 139 -5.78 2.47 -12.78
C GLY A 139 -5.60 2.56 -11.27
N SER A 140 -5.42 1.41 -10.61
CA SER A 140 -5.01 1.33 -9.21
C SER A 140 -3.69 0.58 -9.11
N PHE A 141 -2.75 1.16 -8.39
CA PHE A 141 -1.42 0.60 -8.17
C PHE A 141 -1.16 0.57 -6.68
N VAL A 142 -0.96 -0.63 -6.12
CA VAL A 142 -0.79 -0.84 -4.68
C VAL A 142 0.47 -1.66 -4.45
N GLY A 143 1.41 -1.09 -3.69
CA GLY A 143 2.55 -1.84 -3.15
C GLY A 143 2.14 -2.53 -1.86
N GLY A 144 2.41 -3.82 -1.75
CA GLY A 144 2.09 -4.58 -0.55
C GLY A 144 3.03 -5.75 -0.36
N HIS A 145 3.14 -6.19 0.89
CA HIS A 145 3.80 -7.45 1.26
C HIS A 145 2.80 -8.34 1.98
N THR A 146 3.01 -9.65 1.95
CA THR A 146 2.18 -10.59 2.69
C THR A 146 2.36 -10.36 4.20
N GLY A 147 1.32 -9.85 4.85
CA GLY A 147 1.27 -9.71 6.29
C GLY A 147 1.20 -11.08 6.96
N GLY A 148 1.77 -11.21 8.17
CA GLY A 148 1.88 -12.47 8.90
C GLY A 148 0.55 -13.16 9.27
N LEU A 149 -0.62 -12.55 9.01
CA LEU A 149 -1.93 -13.17 9.31
C LEU A 149 -2.15 -14.49 8.55
N LEU A 150 -1.59 -14.64 7.34
CA LEU A 150 -1.78 -15.86 6.53
C LEU A 150 -0.75 -16.96 6.82
N LEU A 151 0.31 -16.69 7.60
CA LEU A 151 1.31 -17.71 7.95
C LEU A 151 0.74 -18.82 8.85
N GLY A 152 -0.41 -18.57 9.50
CA GLY A 152 -1.13 -19.56 10.30
C GLY A 152 -1.95 -20.57 9.49
N SER A 153 -2.19 -20.34 8.19
CA SER A 153 -3.15 -21.16 7.41
C SER A 153 -2.65 -21.66 6.06
N ILE A 154 -1.53 -21.17 5.53
CA ILE A 154 -1.04 -21.55 4.19
C ILE A 154 0.20 -22.47 4.22
N CYS A 155 0.85 -22.67 5.37
CA CYS A 155 2.02 -23.56 5.44
C CYS A 155 1.70 -25.07 5.53
N THR A 156 0.42 -25.48 5.50
CA THR A 156 0.05 -26.91 5.45
C THR A 156 -0.54 -27.25 4.08
N GLY A 157 0.36 -27.55 3.15
CA GLY A 157 0.13 -28.51 2.07
C GLY A 157 -1.03 -28.24 1.12
N SER A 158 -0.78 -27.52 0.03
CA SER A 158 -1.37 -27.93 -1.25
C SER A 158 -0.40 -27.68 -2.40
N ARG A 159 -0.04 -28.79 -3.03
CA ARG A 159 0.74 -28.90 -4.25
C ARG A 159 -0.13 -28.39 -5.40
N LEU A 160 0.09 -27.16 -5.85
CA LEU A 160 -0.57 -26.65 -7.06
C LEU A 160 0.19 -27.14 -8.27
N THR A 161 -0.47 -28.01 -9.03
CA THR A 161 -0.05 -28.51 -10.33
C THR A 161 -0.03 -27.38 -11.35
N THR A 162 1.08 -27.29 -12.09
CA THR A 162 1.29 -26.51 -13.30
C THR A 162 0.12 -26.63 -14.28
N GLY A 163 -0.42 -25.49 -14.73
CA GLY A 163 -1.48 -25.44 -15.74
C GLY A 163 -1.76 -24.02 -16.22
N GLU A 164 -0.98 -23.60 -17.22
CA GLU A 164 -1.28 -22.60 -18.26
C GLU A 164 -1.42 -21.10 -17.93
N ARG A 165 -0.36 -20.37 -18.34
CA ARG A 165 -0.33 -19.05 -18.98
C ARG A 165 -0.93 -17.84 -18.23
N GLY A 166 -0.08 -17.24 -17.41
CA GLY A 166 -0.02 -15.80 -17.16
C GLY A 166 1.42 -15.42 -16.83
N HIS A 167 2.13 -14.79 -17.77
CA HIS A 167 3.49 -14.31 -17.55
C HIS A 167 3.46 -13.15 -16.54
N TRP A 168 3.82 -13.41 -15.29
CA TRP A 168 4.17 -12.37 -14.32
C TRP A 168 5.70 -12.25 -14.30
N TRP A 169 6.20 -11.17 -14.90
CA TRP A 169 7.60 -10.78 -14.80
C TRP A 169 7.86 -10.18 -13.42
N PHE A 170 8.48 -10.95 -12.53
CA PHE A 170 9.26 -10.39 -11.42
C PHE A 170 10.72 -10.41 -11.85
N GLY A 171 11.20 -9.29 -12.39
CA GLY A 171 12.62 -9.03 -12.52
C GLY A 171 13.09 -8.37 -11.23
N ASN A 172 13.91 -9.07 -10.46
CA ASN A 172 14.74 -8.48 -9.43
C ASN A 172 16.16 -8.97 -9.70
N ASP A 173 16.81 -8.36 -10.69
CA ASP A 173 18.25 -8.47 -10.85
C ASP A 173 18.88 -7.57 -9.78
N VAL A 174 19.54 -8.21 -8.83
CA VAL A 174 20.44 -7.56 -7.87
C VAL A 174 21.81 -8.16 -8.18
N GLU A 175 22.71 -7.34 -8.71
CA GLU A 175 24.16 -7.60 -8.72
C GLU A 175 24.72 -7.66 -7.29
#